data_AF-A0A4Y8VUQ2-F1
#
_entry.id   AF-A0A4Y8VUQ2-F1
#
_cell.length_a   1.000
_cell.length_b   1.000
_cell.length_c   1.000
_cell.angle_alpha   90.00
_cell.angle_beta   90.00
_cell.angle_gamma   90.00
#
_symmetry.space_group_name_H-M   'P 1'
#
loop_
_entity.id
_entity.type
_entity.pdbx_description
1 polymer ?
#
loop_
_entity_poly.entity_id
_entity_poly.type
_entity_poly.pdbx_seq_one_letter_code
_entity_poly.pdbx_strand_id
1 'polypeptide(L)'
;MFSNDKNVETIGQLVEVLKHYIGLQTEYVKLDIVDKVVRLLTALTVTVVLVGLLMIALIYLSFALAYGLGELIGNVWGFCIVAAIYLFILVVFIIFRHQWIERPLVKFLAGILMQK
;
A
#
# COMPACT_ATOMS: atom_id res chain seq x y z
N MET A 1 -38.75 7.94 -48.17
CA MET A 1 -38.33 8.89 -47.15
C MET A 1 -39.05 8.58 -45.83
N PHE A 2 -38.86 7.39 -45.24
CA PHE A 2 -39.66 6.95 -44.08
C PHE A 2 -38.96 5.86 -43.24
N SER A 3 -37.71 6.09 -42.82
CA SER A 3 -37.04 5.17 -41.88
C SER A 3 -36.23 5.86 -40.79
N ASN A 4 -36.25 7.20 -40.72
CA ASN A 4 -35.45 7.93 -39.74
C ASN A 4 -36.16 8.07 -38.39
N ASP A 5 -37.48 8.26 -38.37
CA ASP A 5 -38.21 8.64 -37.14
C ASP A 5 -38.32 7.51 -36.10
N LYS A 6 -38.44 6.25 -36.51
CA LYS A 6 -38.52 5.11 -35.57
C LYS A 6 -37.19 4.85 -34.85
N ASN A 7 -36.06 5.22 -35.45
CA ASN A 7 -34.74 5.00 -34.86
C ASN A 7 -34.46 6.03 -33.77
N VAL A 8 -34.89 7.29 -33.95
CA VAL A 8 -34.68 8.35 -32.96
C VAL A 8 -35.47 8.08 -31.67
N GLU A 9 -36.68 7.54 -31.80
CA GLU A 9 -37.55 7.18 -30.67
C GLU A 9 -37.01 5.96 -29.90
N THR A 10 -36.48 4.96 -30.62
CA THR A 10 -35.78 3.81 -30.04
C THR A 10 -34.49 4.24 -29.32
N ILE A 11 -33.73 5.17 -29.90
CA ILE A 11 -32.54 5.75 -29.26
C ILE A 11 -32.92 6.58 -28.03
N GLY A 12 -34.03 7.31 -28.05
CA GLY A 12 -34.56 8.02 -26.89
C GLY A 12 -34.90 7.10 -25.73
N GLN A 13 -35.60 5.98 -25.99
CA GLN A 13 -35.91 4.98 -24.98
C GLN A 13 -34.67 4.26 -24.44
N LEU A 14 -33.67 3.97 -25.29
CA LEU A 14 -32.41 3.38 -24.85
C LEU A 14 -31.61 4.33 -23.94
N VAL A 15 -31.58 5.63 -24.25
CA VAL A 15 -30.94 6.66 -23.42
C VAL A 15 -31.62 6.81 -22.07
N GLU A 16 -32.95 6.69 -22.02
CA GLU A 16 -33.74 6.78 -20.80
C GLU A 16 -33.53 5.55 -19.88
N VAL A 17 -33.51 4.34 -20.46
CA VAL A 17 -33.19 3.11 -19.73
C VAL A 17 -31.73 3.12 -19.24
N LEU A 18 -30.78 3.62 -20.03
CA LEU A 18 -29.39 3.82 -19.61
C LEU A 18 -29.28 4.81 -18.46
N LYS A 19 -30.03 5.92 -18.49
CA LYS A 19 -30.07 6.92 -17.40
C LYS A 19 -30.56 6.30 -16.09
N HIS A 20 -31.61 5.48 -16.16
CA HIS A 20 -32.15 4.80 -14.99
C HIS A 20 -31.19 3.72 -14.45
N TYR A 21 -30.44 3.04 -15.33
CA TYR A 21 -29.45 2.04 -14.94
C TYR A 21 -28.22 2.67 -14.26
N ILE A 22 -27.75 3.81 -14.78
CA ILE A 22 -26.64 4.59 -14.19
C ILE A 22 -27.05 5.18 -12.82
N GLY A 23 -28.31 5.59 -12.66
CA GLY A 23 -28.84 6.12 -11.40
C GLY A 23 -28.66 5.16 -10.22
N LEU A 24 -29.01 3.88 -10.38
CA LEU A 24 -28.84 2.87 -9.32
C LEU A 24 -27.39 2.45 -9.13
N GLN A 25 -26.60 2.42 -10.20
CA GLN A 25 -25.19 2.02 -10.14
C GLN A 25 -24.34 3.01 -9.32
N THR A 26 -24.73 4.28 -9.26
CA THR A 26 -23.98 5.31 -8.52
C THR A 26 -23.95 5.08 -7.00
N GLU A 27 -25.01 4.52 -6.41
CA GLU A 27 -25.08 4.30 -4.96
C GLU A 27 -24.27 3.07 -4.54
N TYR A 28 -24.35 2.00 -5.32
CA TYR A 28 -23.49 0.81 -5.15
C TYR A 28 -22.01 1.13 -5.37
N VAL A 29 -21.69 1.94 -6.39
CA VAL A 29 -20.30 2.38 -6.65
C VAL A 29 -19.79 3.28 -5.53
N LYS A 30 -20.62 4.16 -4.96
CA LYS A 30 -20.23 4.96 -3.79
C LYS A 30 -19.90 4.08 -2.59
N LEU A 31 -20.74 3.07 -2.29
CA LEU A 31 -20.47 2.17 -1.17
C LEU A 31 -19.22 1.32 -1.41
N ASP A 32 -19.01 0.80 -2.63
CA ASP A 32 -17.83 0.00 -2.97
C ASP A 32 -16.53 0.82 -2.91
N ILE A 33 -16.57 2.08 -3.33
CA ILE A 33 -15.44 3.01 -3.18
C ILE A 33 -15.14 3.25 -1.69
N VAL A 34 -16.18 3.48 -0.87
CA VAL A 34 -16.00 3.70 0.57
C VAL A 34 -15.40 2.46 1.23
N ASP A 35 -15.88 1.25 0.91
CA ASP A 35 -15.34 0.01 1.48
C ASP A 35 -13.87 -0.22 1.08
N LYS A 36 -13.51 0.02 -0.19
CA LYS A 36 -12.12 -0.02 -0.67
C LYS A 36 -11.23 0.99 0.05
N VAL A 37 -11.70 2.23 0.25
CA VAL A 37 -10.95 3.27 0.96
C VAL A 37 -10.78 2.90 2.43
N VAL A 38 -11.82 2.42 3.10
CA VAL A 38 -11.73 1.98 4.51
C VAL A 38 -10.75 0.82 4.62
N ARG A 39 -10.85 -0.21 3.77
CA ARG A 39 -9.90 -1.33 3.77
C ARG A 39 -8.46 -0.87 3.52
N LEU A 40 -8.24 0.07 2.60
CA LEU A 40 -6.93 0.67 2.36
C LEU A 40 -6.41 1.38 3.61
N LEU A 41 -7.24 2.23 4.22
CA LEU A 41 -6.89 2.97 5.43
C LEU A 41 -6.62 2.04 6.61
N THR A 42 -7.41 0.99 6.80
CA THR A 42 -7.17 -0.03 7.83
C THR A 42 -5.85 -0.75 7.60
N ALA A 43 -5.58 -1.20 6.37
CA ALA A 43 -4.32 -1.86 6.04
C ALA A 43 -3.12 -0.92 6.26
N LEU A 44 -3.25 0.35 5.88
CA LEU A 44 -2.21 1.36 6.04
C LEU A 44 -1.98 1.66 7.53
N THR A 45 -3.04 1.80 8.32
CA THR A 45 -2.97 2.03 9.77
C THR A 45 -2.29 0.86 10.47
N VAL A 46 -2.72 -0.37 10.21
CA VAL A 46 -2.12 -1.58 10.80
C VAL A 46 -0.64 -1.69 10.40
N THR A 47 -0.31 -1.41 9.14
CA THR A 47 1.07 -1.42 8.65
C THR A 47 1.92 -0.38 9.38
N VAL A 48 1.42 0.86 9.51
CA VAL A 48 2.12 1.94 10.22
C VAL A 48 2.35 1.58 11.68
N VAL A 49 1.33 1.06 12.37
CA VAL A 49 1.44 0.64 13.78
C VAL A 49 2.48 -0.48 13.92
N LEU A 50 2.43 -1.50 13.07
CA LEU A 50 3.35 -2.64 13.11
C LEU A 50 4.79 -2.21 12.80
N VAL A 51 5.00 -1.41 11.76
CA VAL A 51 6.31 -0.86 11.41
C VAL A 51 6.85 0.05 12.51
N GLY A 52 5.99 0.87 13.13
CA GLY A 52 6.35 1.71 14.27
C GLY A 52 6.80 0.88 15.48
N LEU A 53 6.05 -0.16 15.85
CA LEU A 53 6.41 -1.10 16.91
C LEU A 53 7.75 -1.81 16.61
N LEU A 54 7.94 -2.30 15.38
CA LEU A 54 9.21 -2.91 14.96
C LEU A 54 10.37 -1.92 15.02
N MET A 55 10.16 -0.68 14.62
CA MET A 55 11.20 0.36 14.68
C MET A 55 11.63 0.61 16.12
N ILE A 56 10.68 0.76 17.05
CA ILE A 56 10.99 0.94 18.48
C ILE A 56 11.74 -0.28 19.02
N ALA A 57 11.28 -1.49 18.73
CA ALA A 57 11.94 -2.71 19.16
C ALA A 57 13.38 -2.82 18.63
N LEU A 58 13.60 -2.48 17.35
CA LEU A 58 14.94 -2.46 16.75
C LEU A 58 15.87 -1.44 17.41
N ILE A 59 15.36 -0.25 17.76
CA ILE A 59 16.16 0.76 18.47
C ILE A 59 16.63 0.20 19.82
N TYR A 60 15.71 -0.35 20.62
CA TYR A 60 16.07 -0.93 21.92
C TYR A 60 17.05 -2.11 21.78
N LEU A 61 16.84 -2.97 20.78
CA LEU A 61 17.74 -4.08 20.49
C LEU A 61 19.14 -3.59 20.08
N SER A 62 19.21 -2.49 19.31
CA SER A 62 20.48 -1.83 18.96
C SER A 62 21.22 -1.37 20.19
N PHE A 63 20.52 -0.71 21.11
CA PHE A 63 21.10 -0.24 22.36
C PHE A 63 21.58 -1.39 23.22
N ALA A 64 20.80 -2.47 23.33
CA ALA A 64 21.20 -3.67 24.05
C ALA A 64 22.47 -4.30 23.47
N LEU A 65 22.58 -4.42 22.14
CA LEU A 65 23.78 -4.93 21.47
C LEU A 65 24.98 -3.99 21.66
N ALA A 66 24.78 -2.68 21.52
CA ALA A 66 25.86 -1.70 21.66
C ALA A 66 26.40 -1.66 23.09
N TYR A 67 25.54 -1.71 24.10
CA TYR A 67 25.94 -1.77 25.51
C TYR A 67 26.58 -3.11 25.86
N GLY A 68 26.00 -4.22 25.42
CA GLY A 68 26.55 -5.56 25.67
C GLY A 68 27.94 -5.74 25.06
N LEU A 69 28.16 -5.25 23.84
CA LEU A 69 29.49 -5.26 23.21
C LEU A 69 30.42 -4.20 23.80
N GLY A 70 29.86 -3.08 24.26
CA GLY A 70 30.58 -1.98 24.90
C GLY A 70 31.27 -2.40 26.20
N GLU A 71 30.70 -3.33 26.95
CA GLU A 71 31.30 -3.85 28.19
C GLU A 71 32.59 -4.66 27.92
N LEU A 72 32.71 -5.32 26.76
CA LEU A 72 33.90 -6.11 26.41
C LEU A 72 35.01 -5.30 25.72
N ILE A 73 34.64 -4.35 24.85
CA ILE A 73 35.60 -3.70 23.92
C ILE A 73 35.66 -2.17 24.15
N GLY A 74 34.79 -1.64 25.02
CA GLY A 74 34.59 -0.21 25.26
C GLY A 74 33.40 0.33 24.47
N ASN A 75 32.59 1.18 25.13
CA ASN A 75 31.32 1.69 24.60
C ASN A 75 31.44 2.28 23.18
N VAL A 76 32.50 3.04 22.90
CA VAL A 76 32.73 3.69 21.60
C VAL A 76 32.86 2.65 20.48
N TRP A 77 33.60 1.57 20.72
CA TRP A 77 33.77 0.49 19.75
C TRP A 77 32.51 -0.35 19.58
N GLY A 78 31.74 -0.56 20.67
CA GLY A 78 30.42 -1.19 20.61
C GLY A 78 29.45 -0.47 19.67
N PHE A 79 29.34 0.85 19.78
CA PHE A 79 28.54 1.65 18.86
C PHE A 79 29.08 1.62 17.42
N CYS A 80 30.40 1.63 17.23
CA CYS A 80 31.02 1.61 15.91
C CYS A 80 30.73 0.31 15.16
N ILE A 81 30.78 -0.84 15.86
CA ILE A 81 30.44 -2.16 15.29
C ILE A 81 28.95 -2.21 14.91
N VAL A 82 28.06 -1.77 15.79
CA VAL A 82 26.62 -1.75 15.51
C VAL A 82 26.31 -0.83 14.32
N ALA A 83 26.97 0.33 14.22
CA ALA A 83 26.85 1.22 13.06
C ALA A 83 27.34 0.57 11.76
N ALA A 84 28.46 -0.16 11.81
CA ALA A 84 28.97 -0.90 10.65
C ALA A 84 28.00 -2.00 10.19
N ILE A 85 27.36 -2.71 11.13
CA ILE A 85 26.32 -3.69 10.82
C ILE A 85 25.12 -3.02 10.14
N TYR A 86 24.67 -1.86 10.65
CA TYR A 86 23.57 -1.13 10.03
C TYR A 86 23.89 -0.62 8.63
N LEU A 87 25.11 -0.11 8.40
CA LEU A 87 25.56 0.26 7.07
C LEU A 87 25.61 -0.94 6.13
N PHE A 88 26.08 -2.09 6.60
CA PHE A 88 26.09 -3.31 5.81
C PHE A 88 24.67 -3.75 5.41
N ILE A 89 23.73 -3.78 6.36
CA ILE A 89 22.32 -4.08 6.10
C ILE A 89 21.76 -3.08 5.08
N LEU A 90 22.05 -1.78 5.22
CA LEU A 90 21.60 -0.74 4.30
C LEU A 90 22.13 -0.97 2.88
N VAL A 91 23.41 -1.31 2.73
CA VAL A 91 24.01 -1.62 1.42
C VAL A 91 23.33 -2.84 0.79
N VAL A 92 23.14 -3.92 1.56
CA VAL A 92 22.40 -5.10 1.10
C VAL A 92 20.98 -4.71 0.68
N PHE A 93 20.28 -3.90 1.47
CA PHE A 93 18.93 -3.45 1.17
C PHE A 93 18.86 -2.63 -0.13
N ILE A 94 19.85 -1.77 -0.38
CA ILE A 94 19.95 -1.00 -1.64
C ILE A 94 20.16 -1.92 -2.84
N ILE A 95 21.01 -2.94 -2.72
CA ILE A 95 21.26 -3.91 -3.81
C ILE A 95 20.00 -4.73 -4.11
N PHE A 96 19.31 -5.21 -3.08
CA PHE A 96 18.09 -6.00 -3.20
C PHE A 96 16.80 -5.17 -3.38
N ARG A 97 16.91 -3.82 -3.49
CA ARG A 97 15.77 -2.89 -3.54
C ARG A 97 14.72 -3.28 -4.58
N HIS A 98 15.18 -3.78 -5.72
CA HIS A 98 14.35 -4.09 -6.88
C HIS A 98 13.46 -5.32 -6.64
N GLN A 99 13.89 -6.23 -5.76
CA GLN A 99 13.19 -7.48 -5.49
C GLN A 99 12.29 -7.40 -4.26
N TRP A 100 12.65 -6.56 -3.28
CA TRP A 100 11.95 -6.43 -1.99
C TRP A 100 10.87 -5.33 -2.00
N ILE A 101 11.06 -4.23 -2.72
CA ILE A 101 10.13 -3.10 -2.70
C ILE A 101 9.18 -3.16 -3.89
N GLU A 102 9.70 -3.30 -5.12
CA GLU A 102 8.86 -3.20 -6.32
C GLU A 102 7.86 -4.34 -6.46
N ARG A 103 8.24 -5.59 -6.18
CA ARG A 103 7.33 -6.74 -6.33
C ARG A 103 6.10 -6.67 -5.42
N PRO A 104 6.21 -6.38 -4.11
CA PRO A 104 5.03 -6.20 -3.27
C PRO A 104 4.25 -4.92 -3.58
N LEU A 105 4.91 -3.81 -3.94
CA LEU A 105 4.21 -2.58 -4.35
C LEU A 105 3.40 -2.79 -5.63
N VAL A 106 4.00 -3.40 -6.66
CA VAL A 106 3.30 -3.69 -7.92
C VAL A 106 2.17 -4.69 -7.69
N LYS A 107 2.34 -5.70 -6.84
CA LYS A 107 1.25 -6.62 -6.48
C LYS A 107 0.13 -5.94 -5.67
N PHE A 108 0.47 -5.03 -4.76
CA PHE A 108 -0.50 -4.28 -3.98
C PHE A 108 -1.30 -3.30 -4.86
N LEU A 109 -0.60 -2.54 -5.72
CA LEU A 109 -1.21 -1.64 -6.69
C LEU A 109 -2.04 -2.39 -7.72
N ALA A 110 -1.53 -3.50 -8.27
CA ALA A 110 -2.29 -4.34 -9.19
C ALA A 110 -3.51 -4.97 -8.51
N GLY A 111 -3.38 -5.39 -7.24
CA GLY A 111 -4.50 -5.91 -6.46
C GLY A 111 -5.61 -4.89 -6.26
N ILE A 112 -5.28 -3.63 -5.95
CA ILE A 112 -6.26 -2.55 -5.83
C ILE A 112 -6.90 -2.19 -7.19
N LEU A 113 -6.09 -2.14 -8.26
CA LEU A 113 -6.56 -1.68 -9.57
C LEU A 113 -7.33 -2.75 -10.35
N MET A 114 -6.99 -4.03 -10.18
CA MET A 114 -7.64 -5.16 -10.87
C MET A 114 -8.80 -5.79 -10.09
N GLN A 115 -9.08 -5.34 -8.85
CA GLN A 115 -10.22 -5.83 -8.11
C GLN A 115 -11.51 -5.18 -8.63
N LYS A 116 -12.06 -5.84 -9.65
CA LYS A 116 -13.35 -5.57 -10.29
C LYS A 116 -14.50 -5.72 -9.31
#